data_AF-A0A4Q0XR26-F1
#
_entry.id   AF-A0A4Q0XR26-F1
#
_cell.length_a   1.000
_cell.length_b   1.000
_cell.length_c   1.000
_cell.angle_alpha   90.00
_cell.angle_beta   90.00
_cell.angle_gamma   90.00
#
_symmetry.space_group_name_H-M   'P 1'
#
loop_
_entity.id
_entity.type
_entity.pdbx_description
1 polymer ?
#
loop_
_entity_poly.entity_id
_entity_poly.type
_entity_poly.pdbx_seq_one_letter_code
_entity_poly.pdbx_strand_id
1 'polypeptide(L)'
;MKDKKVQQGFFDTVVQKKASSQNALKLYQALVFHRFNEVLSNANPILTSLVKKKRFEKMVKAFMKSGAHTDLIWQLPKEFRKFVKKNPKAFSDVPYIRDLLWFEYIEVELIMQDYSQHEASPFDWNHSYELSTLARIKKLKYKVYAKEFTQKGKYPVLVYYDVVLKQVIYREISAFMYEYLKLLKEYNIKTALKTISNKYKLKNKEVKELLEKPLKELCALGVLTIKDK
;
A
#
# COMPACT_ATOMS: atom_id res chain seq x y z
N MET A 1 16.36 -3.67 23.99
CA MET A 1 16.65 -3.52 25.44
C MET A 1 15.65 -2.66 26.22
N LYS A 2 15.12 -1.55 25.67
CA LYS A 2 14.09 -0.74 26.38
C LYS A 2 12.74 -1.46 26.49
N ASP A 3 12.28 -2.15 25.44
CA ASP A 3 10.95 -2.80 25.46
C ASP A 3 10.84 -3.96 26.45
N LYS A 4 11.92 -4.74 26.59
CA LYS A 4 11.98 -5.83 27.57
C LYS A 4 11.90 -5.31 29.02
N LYS A 5 12.50 -4.14 29.30
CA LYS A 5 12.41 -3.47 30.62
C LYS A 5 11.01 -2.91 30.89
N VAL A 6 10.33 -2.37 29.87
CA VAL A 6 8.96 -1.85 30.01
C VAL A 6 7.96 -3.01 30.19
N GLN A 7 8.16 -4.12 29.49
CA GLN A 7 7.35 -5.34 29.64
C GLN A 7 7.58 -6.03 30.99
N GLN A 8 8.83 -6.17 31.44
CA GLN A 8 9.15 -6.69 32.78
C GLN A 8 8.55 -5.81 33.88
N GLY A 9 8.67 -4.49 33.77
CA GLY A 9 8.06 -3.56 34.72
C GLY A 9 6.53 -3.67 34.80
N PHE A 10 5.83 -4.08 33.73
CA PHE A 10 4.39 -4.35 33.76
C PHE A 10 4.05 -5.59 34.57
N PHE A 11 4.74 -6.71 34.32
CA PHE A 11 4.52 -7.94 35.08
C PHE A 11 4.84 -7.71 36.57
N ASP A 12 5.94 -7.04 36.89
CA ASP A 12 6.31 -6.74 38.27
C ASP A 12 5.28 -5.83 38.96
N THR A 13 4.74 -4.83 38.25
CA THR A 13 3.78 -3.87 38.82
C THR A 13 2.37 -4.43 38.95
N VAL A 14 1.93 -5.29 38.04
CA VAL A 14 0.57 -5.86 38.02
C VAL A 14 0.47 -7.12 38.87
N VAL A 15 1.52 -7.95 38.88
CA VAL A 15 1.53 -9.23 39.61
C VAL A 15 1.91 -9.04 41.08
N GLN A 16 2.81 -8.12 41.43
CA GLN A 16 3.38 -8.10 42.78
C GLN A 16 2.74 -7.12 43.78
N LYS A 17 1.97 -6.10 43.39
CA LYS A 17 1.36 -5.18 44.36
C LYS A 17 0.24 -4.34 43.75
N LYS A 18 -0.73 -3.93 44.58
CA LYS A 18 -1.76 -2.89 44.30
C LYS A 18 -1.10 -1.63 43.74
N ALA A 19 -0.87 -1.56 42.44
CA ALA A 19 -0.59 -0.31 41.78
C ALA A 19 -1.79 0.60 42.04
N SER A 20 -1.55 1.85 42.47
CA SER A 20 -2.60 2.86 42.37
C SER A 20 -3.08 2.84 40.92
N SER A 21 -4.40 2.78 40.72
CA SER A 21 -5.02 2.62 39.40
C SER A 21 -4.41 3.56 38.34
N GLN A 22 -3.97 4.74 38.77
CA GLN A 22 -3.33 5.76 37.96
C GLN A 22 -1.92 5.39 37.43
N ASN A 23 -1.09 4.68 38.21
CA ASN A 23 0.24 4.25 37.76
C ASN A 23 0.16 3.08 36.78
N ALA A 24 -0.72 2.12 37.03
CA ALA A 24 -0.99 1.03 36.10
C ALA A 24 -1.54 1.55 34.76
N LEU A 25 -2.46 2.52 34.82
CA LEU A 25 -3.03 3.16 33.63
C LEU A 25 -1.97 3.90 32.79
N LYS A 26 -1.07 4.66 33.43
CA LYS A 26 0.04 5.34 32.73
C LYS A 26 0.97 4.35 32.03
N LEU A 27 1.29 3.24 32.70
CA LEU A 27 2.13 2.19 32.12
C LEU A 27 1.46 1.51 30.93
N TYR A 28 0.17 1.18 31.07
CA TYR A 28 -0.63 0.62 29.97
C TYR A 28 -0.68 1.58 28.77
N GLN A 29 -0.94 2.87 29.00
CA GLN A 29 -0.92 3.89 27.93
C GLN A 29 0.44 3.96 27.22
N ALA A 30 1.54 3.83 27.96
CA ALA A 30 2.88 3.80 27.38
C ALA A 30 3.08 2.56 26.50
N LEU A 31 2.68 1.37 26.97
CA LEU A 31 2.75 0.12 26.20
C LEU A 31 1.95 0.20 24.89
N VAL A 32 0.71 0.67 24.96
CA VAL A 32 -0.14 0.85 23.77
C VAL A 32 0.49 1.85 22.81
N PHE A 33 0.98 2.99 23.31
CA PHE A 33 1.68 3.97 22.46
C PHE A 33 2.92 3.35 21.81
N HIS A 34 3.73 2.60 22.55
CA HIS A 34 4.91 1.95 22.00
C HIS A 34 4.55 0.99 20.87
N ARG A 35 3.48 0.20 21.05
CA ARG A 35 3.03 -0.72 20.01
C ARG A 35 2.57 -0.01 18.74
N PHE A 36 1.78 1.06 18.89
CA PHE A 36 1.37 1.89 17.76
C PHE A 36 2.56 2.52 17.06
N ASN A 37 3.48 3.10 17.83
CA ASN A 37 4.64 3.78 17.28
C ASN A 37 5.56 2.80 16.54
N GLU A 38 5.82 1.63 17.10
CA GLU A 38 6.61 0.56 16.47
C GLU A 38 6.00 0.15 15.14
N VAL A 39 4.73 -0.25 15.14
CA VAL A 39 4.02 -0.73 13.94
C VAL A 39 4.01 0.33 12.85
N LEU A 40 3.66 1.58 13.20
CA LEU A 40 3.62 2.67 12.23
C LEU A 40 5.02 3.05 11.75
N SER A 41 6.06 2.97 12.59
CA SER A 41 7.43 3.26 12.16
C SER A 41 7.97 2.21 11.20
N ASN A 42 7.72 0.92 11.50
CA ASN A 42 8.16 -0.20 10.67
C ASN A 42 7.42 -0.23 9.33
N ALA A 43 6.15 0.14 9.33
CA ALA A 43 5.36 0.25 8.09
C ALA A 43 5.58 1.55 7.33
N ASN A 44 6.34 2.52 7.86
CA ASN A 44 6.63 3.80 7.18
C ASN A 44 8.13 4.19 7.35
N PRO A 45 9.08 3.34 6.90
CA PRO A 45 10.51 3.54 7.11
C PRO A 45 11.07 4.78 6.39
N ILE A 46 10.60 5.08 5.18
CA ILE A 46 11.01 6.26 4.42
C ILE A 46 10.45 7.51 5.12
N LEU A 47 9.17 7.54 5.48
CA LEU A 47 8.62 8.69 6.19
C LEU A 47 9.38 8.98 7.48
N THR A 48 9.65 7.96 8.29
CA THR A 48 10.38 8.12 9.56
C THR A 48 11.84 8.53 9.38
N SER A 49 12.46 8.24 8.23
CA SER A 49 13.78 8.75 7.87
C SER A 49 13.76 10.24 7.49
N LEU A 50 12.66 10.72 6.94
CA LEU A 50 12.52 12.10 6.44
C LEU A 50 12.02 13.08 7.50
N VAL A 51 11.24 12.62 8.48
CA VAL A 51 10.67 13.47 9.53
C VAL A 51 11.35 13.25 10.88
N LYS A 52 11.49 14.33 11.66
CA LYS A 52 12.05 14.22 13.02
C LYS A 52 11.25 13.22 13.86
N LYS A 53 11.92 12.30 14.56
CA LYS A 53 11.30 11.29 15.44
C LYS A 53 10.22 11.85 16.36
N LYS A 54 10.52 12.94 17.09
CA LYS A 54 9.56 13.61 17.99
C LYS A 54 8.27 14.06 17.28
N ARG A 55 8.40 14.48 16.01
CA ARG A 55 7.27 14.88 15.18
C ARG A 55 6.42 13.68 14.80
N PHE A 56 7.04 12.58 14.38
CA PHE A 56 6.34 11.33 14.08
C PHE A 56 5.58 10.81 15.31
N GLU A 57 6.25 10.72 16.46
CA GLU A 57 5.62 10.31 17.73
C GLU A 57 4.43 11.20 18.11
N LYS A 58 4.53 12.52 17.89
CA LYS A 58 3.41 13.46 18.09
C LYS A 58 2.23 13.13 17.17
N MET A 59 2.48 12.75 15.93
CA MET A 59 1.44 12.35 14.97
C MET A 59 0.82 11.00 15.33
N VAL A 60 1.61 10.04 15.82
CA VAL A 60 1.10 8.76 16.34
C VAL A 60 0.16 9.01 17.53
N LYS A 61 0.55 9.86 18.49
CA LYS A 61 -0.32 10.24 19.62
C LYS A 61 -1.60 10.92 19.15
N ALA A 62 -1.53 11.79 18.16
CA ALA A 62 -2.70 12.45 17.59
C ALA A 62 -3.64 11.45 16.88
N PHE A 63 -3.07 10.48 16.15
CA PHE A 63 -3.82 9.40 15.52
C PHE A 63 -4.52 8.52 16.56
N MET A 64 -3.83 8.10 17.63
CA MET A 64 -4.44 7.34 18.73
C MET A 64 -5.63 8.07 19.35
N LYS A 65 -5.52 9.39 19.54
CA LYS A 65 -6.63 10.22 20.05
C LYS A 65 -7.81 10.33 19.09
N SER A 66 -7.58 10.19 17.79
CA SER A 66 -8.65 10.20 16.78
C SER A 66 -9.45 8.88 16.71
N GLY A 67 -9.01 7.87 17.45
CA GLY A 67 -9.55 6.51 17.40
C GLY A 67 -8.91 5.71 16.27
N ALA A 68 -8.12 4.70 16.62
CA ALA A 68 -7.88 3.59 15.70
C ALA A 68 -9.02 2.59 15.88
N HIS A 69 -9.55 2.10 14.76
CA HIS A 69 -10.78 1.31 14.72
C HIS A 69 -10.54 -0.15 14.33
N THR A 70 -9.32 -0.49 13.93
CA THR A 70 -8.97 -1.84 13.49
C THR A 70 -8.47 -2.71 14.65
N ASP A 71 -8.99 -3.93 14.72
CA ASP A 71 -8.48 -4.99 15.61
C ASP A 71 -7.19 -5.63 15.07
N LEU A 72 -6.87 -5.38 13.79
CA LEU A 72 -5.73 -5.98 13.10
C LEU A 72 -4.58 -4.98 13.02
N ILE A 73 -3.51 -5.26 13.77
CA ILE A 73 -2.33 -4.39 13.89
C ILE A 73 -1.75 -3.98 12.53
N TRP A 74 -1.68 -4.91 11.57
CA TRP A 74 -1.13 -4.63 10.24
C TRP A 74 -1.98 -3.66 9.40
N GLN A 75 -3.24 -3.41 9.79
CA GLN A 75 -4.11 -2.43 9.16
C GLN A 75 -3.94 -1.02 9.74
N LEU A 76 -3.23 -0.85 10.86
CA LEU A 76 -2.97 0.48 11.44
C LEU A 76 -2.36 1.48 10.45
N PRO A 77 -1.39 1.12 9.58
CA PRO A 77 -0.84 2.06 8.60
C PRO A 77 -1.89 2.56 7.60
N LYS A 78 -2.89 1.72 7.26
CA LYS A 78 -4.04 2.12 6.43
C LYS A 78 -4.84 3.25 7.09
N GLU A 79 -5.12 3.09 8.37
CA GLU A 79 -5.88 4.05 9.16
C GLU A 79 -5.09 5.32 9.41
N PHE A 80 -3.80 5.19 9.74
CA PHE A 80 -2.90 6.31 9.91
C PHE A 80 -2.82 7.16 8.63
N ARG A 81 -2.73 6.52 7.46
CA ARG A 81 -2.82 7.22 6.17
C ARG A 81 -4.13 7.98 5.99
N LYS A 82 -5.27 7.37 6.36
CA LYS A 82 -6.59 8.06 6.32
C LYS A 82 -6.62 9.24 7.30
N PHE A 83 -6.07 9.08 8.49
CA PHE A 83 -5.93 10.13 9.50
C PHE A 83 -5.11 11.31 8.96
N VAL A 84 -3.93 11.06 8.38
CA VAL A 84 -3.09 12.11 7.79
C VAL A 84 -3.81 12.81 6.64
N LYS A 85 -4.55 12.07 5.80
CA LYS A 85 -5.35 12.66 4.71
C LYS A 85 -6.41 13.63 5.24
N LYS A 86 -7.06 13.30 6.37
CA LYS A 86 -8.04 14.16 7.04
C LYS A 86 -7.42 15.33 7.82
N ASN A 87 -6.11 15.30 8.07
CA ASN A 87 -5.38 16.31 8.83
C ASN A 87 -4.24 16.94 7.99
N PRO A 88 -4.54 17.87 7.05
CA PRO A 88 -3.55 18.43 6.13
C PRO A 88 -2.34 19.09 6.81
N LYS A 89 -2.48 19.55 8.05
CA LYS A 89 -1.43 20.19 8.84
C LYS A 89 -0.41 19.20 9.43
N ALA A 90 -0.68 17.89 9.44
CA ALA A 90 0.20 16.89 10.06
C ALA A 90 1.60 16.87 9.42
N PHE A 91 1.64 16.96 8.09
CA PHE A 91 2.83 16.86 7.25
C PHE A 91 2.83 17.91 6.13
N SER A 92 2.49 19.15 6.46
CA SER A 92 2.28 20.24 5.47
C SER A 92 3.53 20.61 4.66
N ASP A 93 4.71 20.40 5.22
CA ASP A 93 6.04 20.56 4.60
C ASP A 93 6.48 19.35 3.77
N VAL A 94 5.69 18.27 3.74
CA VAL A 94 5.97 17.05 2.97
C VAL A 94 4.95 16.96 1.83
N PRO A 95 5.17 17.61 0.67
CA PRO A 95 4.17 17.74 -0.39
C PRO A 95 3.79 16.40 -1.04
N TYR A 96 4.64 15.37 -0.90
CA TYR A 96 4.47 14.01 -1.40
C TYR A 96 3.88 13.04 -0.36
N ILE A 97 3.49 13.50 0.84
CA ILE A 97 3.05 12.63 1.96
C ILE A 97 1.95 11.63 1.58
N ARG A 98 0.99 12.04 0.74
CA ARG A 98 -0.14 11.18 0.36
C ARG A 98 0.28 10.02 -0.55
N ASP A 99 1.29 10.24 -1.38
CA ASP A 99 1.85 9.21 -2.25
C ASP A 99 2.79 8.32 -1.47
N LEU A 100 3.62 8.91 -0.60
CA LEU A 100 4.52 8.19 0.28
C LEU A 100 3.77 7.22 1.21
N LEU A 101 2.80 7.71 1.97
CA LEU A 101 2.00 6.85 2.86
C LEU A 101 1.21 5.77 2.12
N TRP A 102 0.84 6.02 0.85
CA TRP A 102 0.22 4.97 0.04
C TRP A 102 1.23 3.91 -0.39
N PHE A 103 2.42 4.35 -0.80
CA PHE A 103 3.52 3.48 -1.22
C PHE A 103 3.98 2.57 -0.08
N GLU A 104 4.23 3.12 1.10
CA GLU A 104 4.70 2.31 2.23
C GLU A 104 3.60 1.37 2.76
N TYR A 105 2.33 1.83 2.76
CA TYR A 105 1.21 0.97 3.14
C TYR A 105 0.94 -0.16 2.14
N ILE A 106 1.05 0.10 0.82
CA ILE A 106 0.67 -0.92 -0.16
C ILE A 106 1.61 -2.11 -0.11
N GLU A 107 2.87 -1.91 0.27
CA GLU A 107 3.80 -2.99 0.54
C GLU A 107 3.30 -3.91 1.64
N VAL A 108 2.89 -3.35 2.79
CA VAL A 108 2.31 -4.11 3.90
C VAL A 108 1.01 -4.80 3.49
N GLU A 109 0.12 -4.11 2.75
CA GLU A 109 -1.15 -4.68 2.29
C GLU A 109 -0.94 -5.90 1.39
N LEU A 110 0.07 -5.87 0.53
CA LEU A 110 0.37 -6.97 -0.38
C LEU A 110 1.10 -8.10 0.35
N ILE A 111 2.08 -7.83 1.21
CA ILE A 111 2.79 -8.87 1.97
C ILE A 111 1.85 -9.66 2.90
N MET A 112 0.83 -9.00 3.47
CA MET A 112 -0.06 -9.62 4.46
C MET A 112 -1.26 -10.37 3.87
N GLN A 113 -1.42 -10.38 2.55
CA GLN A 113 -2.51 -11.13 1.91
C GLN A 113 -2.17 -12.63 1.81
N ASP A 114 -3.22 -13.45 1.78
CA ASP A 114 -3.10 -14.88 1.51
C ASP A 114 -3.15 -15.12 0.00
N TYR A 115 -2.14 -15.81 -0.50
CA TYR A 115 -1.91 -16.09 -1.92
C TYR A 115 -1.87 -17.59 -2.21
N SER A 116 -2.43 -18.40 -1.32
CA SER A 116 -2.59 -19.85 -1.51
C SER A 116 -3.37 -20.21 -2.78
N GLN A 117 -4.26 -19.33 -3.27
CA GLN A 117 -5.02 -19.48 -4.51
C GLN A 117 -4.45 -18.63 -5.66
N HIS A 118 -3.14 -18.73 -5.91
CA HIS A 118 -2.52 -18.04 -7.03
C HIS A 118 -2.86 -18.70 -8.37
N GLU A 119 -3.52 -17.96 -9.26
CA GLU A 119 -3.96 -18.47 -10.58
C GLU A 119 -3.20 -17.79 -11.73
N ALA A 120 -1.95 -18.20 -11.93
CA ALA A 120 -1.25 -17.90 -13.17
C ALA A 120 -1.93 -18.65 -14.33
N SER A 121 -2.17 -17.96 -15.43
CA SER A 121 -2.80 -18.54 -16.62
C SER A 121 -2.14 -18.03 -17.90
N PRO A 122 -2.14 -18.81 -18.99
CA PRO A 122 -1.73 -18.30 -20.29
C PRO A 122 -2.71 -17.21 -20.74
N PHE A 123 -2.16 -16.15 -21.35
CA PHE A 123 -2.97 -15.09 -21.93
C PHE A 123 -3.63 -15.55 -23.24
N ASP A 124 -4.92 -15.24 -23.38
CA ASP A 124 -5.74 -15.48 -24.58
C ASP A 124 -6.72 -14.32 -24.80
N TRP A 125 -6.79 -13.81 -26.04
CA TRP A 125 -7.73 -12.75 -26.44
C TRP A 125 -9.22 -13.11 -26.35
N ASN A 126 -9.54 -14.38 -26.15
CA ASN A 126 -10.90 -14.86 -25.98
C ASN A 126 -11.38 -14.76 -24.53
N HIS A 127 -10.48 -14.60 -23.57
CA HIS A 127 -10.81 -14.43 -22.16
C HIS A 127 -10.92 -12.95 -21.79
N SER A 128 -11.66 -12.70 -20.71
CA SER A 128 -11.65 -11.40 -20.03
C SER A 128 -10.75 -11.50 -18.82
N TYR A 129 -10.06 -10.41 -18.50
CA TYR A 129 -9.11 -10.36 -17.41
C TYR A 129 -9.43 -9.21 -16.47
N GLU A 130 -8.99 -9.33 -15.23
CA GLU A 130 -8.94 -8.23 -14.28
C GLU A 130 -7.63 -8.26 -13.48
N LEU A 131 -7.33 -7.15 -12.80
CA LEU A 131 -6.19 -7.12 -11.89
C LEU A 131 -6.49 -8.03 -10.69
N SER A 132 -5.57 -8.93 -10.41
CA SER A 132 -5.68 -9.83 -9.27
C SER A 132 -5.58 -9.07 -7.94
N THR A 133 -5.94 -9.75 -6.86
CA THR A 133 -5.76 -9.25 -5.50
C THR A 133 -4.29 -8.98 -5.17
N LEU A 134 -3.35 -9.63 -5.86
CA LEU A 134 -1.91 -9.41 -5.78
C LEU A 134 -1.46 -8.02 -6.25
N ALA A 135 -2.30 -7.34 -7.03
CA ALA A 135 -1.87 -6.20 -7.82
C ALA A 135 -2.71 -4.95 -7.59
N ARG A 136 -2.07 -3.79 -7.76
CA ARG A 136 -2.68 -2.46 -7.67
C ARG A 136 -2.07 -1.54 -8.71
N ILE A 137 -2.89 -0.66 -9.25
CA ILE A 137 -2.42 0.43 -10.10
C ILE A 137 -2.75 1.79 -9.49
N LYS A 138 -1.83 2.75 -9.60
CA LYS A 138 -2.08 4.14 -9.17
C LYS A 138 -1.32 5.15 -10.01
N LYS A 139 -1.91 6.33 -10.21
CA LYS A 139 -1.20 7.53 -10.69
C LYS A 139 -0.63 8.28 -9.49
N LEU A 140 0.68 8.25 -9.32
CA LEU A 140 1.40 9.03 -8.31
C LEU A 140 1.75 10.41 -8.84
N LYS A 141 1.87 11.38 -7.94
CA LYS A 141 2.35 12.74 -8.25
C LYS A 141 3.86 12.87 -8.08
N TYR A 142 4.48 11.97 -7.33
CA TYR A 142 5.92 11.93 -7.07
C TYR A 142 6.41 10.49 -7.17
N LYS A 143 7.65 10.29 -7.62
CA LYS A 143 8.30 8.97 -7.74
C LYS A 143 8.84 8.50 -6.39
N VAL A 144 7.95 8.39 -5.40
CA VAL A 144 8.30 7.99 -4.02
C VAL A 144 8.94 6.59 -3.95
N TYR A 145 8.62 5.70 -4.89
CA TYR A 145 9.24 4.38 -5.03
C TYR A 145 10.72 4.44 -5.43
N ALA A 146 11.12 5.49 -6.14
CA ALA A 146 12.52 5.77 -6.49
C ALA A 146 13.19 6.73 -5.50
N LYS A 147 12.51 7.09 -4.40
CA LYS A 147 12.95 8.12 -3.44
C LYS A 147 13.21 9.49 -4.07
N GLU A 148 12.52 9.78 -5.17
CA GLU A 148 12.57 11.07 -5.85
C GLU A 148 11.38 11.94 -5.43
N PHE A 149 11.69 13.02 -4.70
CA PHE A 149 10.69 13.82 -3.97
C PHE A 149 10.48 15.24 -4.51
N THR A 150 11.30 15.66 -5.47
CA THR A 150 11.36 17.05 -5.96
C THR A 150 10.45 17.27 -7.17
N GLN A 151 10.44 16.33 -8.11
CA GLN A 151 9.69 16.48 -9.35
C GLN A 151 8.23 16.03 -9.17
N LYS A 152 7.31 16.97 -9.37
CA LYS A 152 5.89 16.69 -9.43
C LYS A 152 5.48 16.36 -10.86
N GLY A 153 4.74 15.27 -11.04
CA GLY A 153 4.30 14.81 -12.35
C GLY A 153 3.08 13.91 -12.29
N LYS A 154 2.98 13.01 -13.27
CA LYS A 154 1.99 11.93 -13.33
C LYS A 154 2.75 10.65 -13.63
N TYR A 155 2.91 9.82 -12.61
CA TYR A 155 3.69 8.59 -12.68
C TYR A 155 2.74 7.40 -12.46
N PRO A 156 2.19 6.80 -13.52
CA PRO A 156 1.40 5.58 -13.40
C PRO A 156 2.31 4.43 -12.96
N VAL A 157 1.94 3.74 -11.89
CA VAL A 157 2.67 2.61 -11.35
C VAL A 157 1.75 1.40 -11.26
N LEU A 158 2.28 0.24 -11.63
CA LEU A 158 1.76 -1.08 -11.28
C LEU A 158 2.59 -1.61 -10.11
N VAL A 159 1.91 -2.03 -9.06
CA VAL A 159 2.51 -2.63 -7.87
C VAL A 159 1.91 -4.01 -7.71
N TYR A 160 2.74 -5.03 -7.54
CA TYR A 160 2.25 -6.40 -7.35
C TYR A 160 3.16 -7.20 -6.43
N TYR A 161 2.58 -8.19 -5.75
CA TYR A 161 3.37 -9.20 -5.04
C TYR A 161 3.83 -10.28 -6.02
N ASP A 162 5.14 -10.48 -6.12
CA ASP A 162 5.73 -11.57 -6.87
C ASP A 162 5.83 -12.80 -5.97
N VAL A 163 5.04 -13.83 -6.28
CA VAL A 163 4.94 -15.04 -5.45
C VAL A 163 6.23 -15.89 -5.47
N VAL A 164 7.02 -15.79 -6.53
CA VAL A 164 8.28 -16.54 -6.68
C VAL A 164 9.38 -15.85 -5.89
N LEU A 165 9.52 -14.53 -6.06
CA LEU A 165 10.51 -13.71 -5.39
C LEU A 165 10.12 -13.37 -3.94
N LYS A 166 8.85 -13.60 -3.56
CA LYS A 166 8.26 -13.29 -2.25
C LYS A 166 8.46 -11.83 -1.83
N GLN A 167 8.28 -10.91 -2.78
CA GLN A 167 8.47 -9.49 -2.56
C GLN A 167 7.49 -8.65 -3.37
N VAL A 168 7.31 -7.40 -2.98
CA VAL A 168 6.48 -6.44 -3.70
C VAL A 168 7.33 -5.75 -4.78
N ILE A 169 6.86 -5.83 -6.03
CA ILE A 169 7.49 -5.21 -7.19
C ILE A 169 6.74 -3.93 -7.57
N TYR A 170 7.52 -2.90 -7.88
CA TYR A 170 7.02 -1.62 -8.38
C TYR A 170 7.51 -1.41 -9.82
N ARG A 171 6.57 -1.21 -10.74
CA ARG A 171 6.87 -0.97 -12.15
C ARG A 171 6.18 0.31 -12.62
N GLU A 172 6.97 1.29 -13.05
CA GLU A 172 6.42 2.44 -13.77
C GLU A 172 5.86 1.93 -15.12
N ILE A 173 4.62 2.27 -15.42
CA ILE A 173 3.94 1.86 -16.66
C ILE A 173 3.52 3.10 -17.46
N SER A 174 3.38 2.94 -18.76
CA SER A 174 2.93 4.02 -19.62
C SER A 174 1.50 4.46 -19.26
N ALA A 175 1.16 5.72 -19.58
CA ALA A 175 -0.21 6.22 -19.41
C ALA A 175 -1.22 5.37 -20.20
N PHE A 176 -0.82 4.87 -21.37
CA PHE A 176 -1.59 3.94 -22.20
C PHE A 176 -1.90 2.64 -21.45
N MET A 177 -0.88 1.98 -20.91
CA MET A 177 -1.06 0.70 -20.20
C MET A 177 -1.90 0.89 -18.93
N TYR A 178 -1.68 1.96 -18.17
CA TYR A 178 -2.48 2.26 -16.99
C TYR A 178 -3.97 2.41 -17.31
N GLU A 179 -4.28 3.10 -18.41
CA GLU A 179 -5.66 3.30 -18.84
C GLU A 179 -6.30 2.02 -19.35
N TYR A 180 -5.54 1.22 -20.10
CA TYR A 180 -6.01 -0.10 -20.52
C TYR A 180 -6.33 -1.02 -19.34
N LEU A 181 -5.42 -1.14 -18.36
CA LEU A 181 -5.64 -1.92 -17.14
C LEU A 181 -6.86 -1.44 -16.34
N LYS A 182 -7.14 -0.13 -16.35
CA LYS A 182 -8.38 0.40 -15.75
C LYS A 182 -9.63 -0.05 -16.49
N LEU A 183 -9.59 -0.09 -17.83
CA LEU A 183 -10.73 -0.51 -18.65
C LEU A 183 -11.09 -1.98 -18.44
N LEU A 184 -10.10 -2.84 -18.19
CA LEU A 184 -10.33 -4.27 -17.92
C LEU A 184 -11.23 -4.53 -16.70
N LYS A 185 -11.26 -3.60 -15.73
CA LYS A 185 -12.17 -3.71 -14.58
C LYS A 185 -13.65 -3.62 -15.01
N GLU A 186 -13.93 -2.73 -15.95
CA GLU A 186 -15.30 -2.36 -16.35
C GLU A 186 -15.77 -3.11 -17.60
N TYR A 187 -14.83 -3.57 -18.43
CA TYR A 187 -15.11 -4.09 -19.75
C TYR A 187 -14.36 -5.41 -20.02
N ASN A 188 -14.95 -6.24 -20.89
CA ASN A 188 -14.22 -7.35 -21.48
C ASN A 188 -13.06 -6.85 -22.38
N ILE A 189 -12.14 -7.76 -22.72
CA ILE A 189 -10.92 -7.41 -23.44
C ILE A 189 -11.17 -6.76 -24.81
N LYS A 190 -12.22 -7.20 -25.54
CA LYS A 190 -12.55 -6.68 -26.88
C LYS A 190 -13.08 -5.24 -26.79
N THR A 191 -13.95 -4.97 -25.83
CA THR A 191 -14.48 -3.63 -25.57
C THR A 191 -13.40 -2.70 -25.04
N ALA A 192 -12.58 -3.16 -24.08
CA ALA A 192 -11.45 -2.40 -23.57
C ALA A 192 -10.46 -2.01 -24.70
N LEU A 193 -10.17 -2.96 -25.60
CA LEU A 193 -9.30 -2.74 -26.75
C LEU A 193 -9.91 -1.71 -27.72
N LYS A 194 -11.19 -1.84 -28.09
CA LYS A 194 -11.85 -0.84 -28.95
C LYS A 194 -11.82 0.57 -28.32
N THR A 195 -12.09 0.66 -27.02
CA THR A 195 -12.12 1.93 -26.28
C THR A 195 -10.73 2.58 -26.24
N ILE A 196 -9.68 1.82 -25.94
CA ILE A 196 -8.31 2.37 -25.90
C ILE A 196 -7.81 2.74 -27.30
N SER A 197 -8.09 1.92 -28.32
CA SER A 197 -7.77 2.20 -29.72
C SER A 197 -8.36 3.54 -30.17
N ASN A 198 -9.66 3.75 -29.93
CA ASN A 198 -10.35 4.98 -30.29
C ASN A 198 -9.74 6.21 -29.59
N LYS A 199 -9.43 6.07 -28.29
CA LYS A 199 -8.85 7.16 -27.50
C LYS A 199 -7.49 7.62 -28.01
N TYR A 200 -6.65 6.66 -28.42
CA TYR A 200 -5.29 6.93 -28.91
C TYR A 200 -5.20 7.03 -30.44
N LYS A 201 -6.33 6.93 -31.16
CA LYS A 201 -6.43 6.94 -32.62
C LYS A 201 -5.54 5.88 -33.29
N LEU A 202 -5.44 4.71 -32.67
CA LEU A 202 -4.68 3.56 -33.16
C LEU A 202 -5.63 2.51 -33.74
N LYS A 203 -5.12 1.68 -34.66
CA LYS A 203 -5.87 0.51 -35.14
C LYS A 203 -5.86 -0.58 -34.08
N ASN A 204 -6.92 -1.37 -34.02
CA ASN A 204 -7.02 -2.51 -33.09
C ASN A 204 -5.84 -3.48 -33.21
N LYS A 205 -5.32 -3.69 -34.43
CA LYS A 205 -4.16 -4.55 -34.67
C LYS A 205 -2.89 -4.01 -33.99
N GLU A 206 -2.62 -2.72 -34.12
CA GLU A 206 -1.46 -2.05 -33.50
C GLU A 206 -1.55 -2.12 -31.97
N VAL A 207 -2.73 -1.86 -31.40
CA VAL A 207 -2.97 -1.97 -29.96
C VAL A 207 -2.75 -3.41 -29.46
N LYS A 208 -3.22 -4.42 -30.21
CA LYS A 208 -2.96 -5.82 -29.87
C LYS A 208 -1.46 -6.11 -29.85
N GLU A 209 -0.72 -5.72 -30.88
CA GLU A 209 0.72 -5.94 -30.97
C GLU A 209 1.48 -5.28 -29.81
N LEU A 210 1.08 -4.06 -29.41
CA LEU A 210 1.67 -3.35 -28.26
C LEU A 210 1.37 -4.01 -26.91
N LEU A 211 0.20 -4.63 -26.76
CA LEU A 211 -0.26 -5.20 -25.49
C LEU A 211 0.03 -6.70 -25.35
N GLU A 212 0.23 -7.43 -26.44
CA GLU A 212 0.40 -8.89 -26.46
C GLU A 212 1.44 -9.38 -25.45
N LYS A 213 2.68 -8.87 -25.59
CA LYS A 213 3.80 -9.28 -24.74
C LYS A 213 3.60 -8.85 -23.27
N PRO A 214 3.26 -7.59 -22.97
CA PRO A 214 2.97 -7.19 -21.59
C PRO A 214 1.84 -8.00 -20.94
N LEU A 215 0.74 -8.28 -21.64
CA LEU A 215 -0.39 -9.02 -21.06
C LEU A 215 -0.03 -10.49 -20.80
N LYS A 216 0.70 -11.14 -21.74
CA LYS A 216 1.26 -12.47 -21.50
C LYS A 216 2.11 -12.54 -20.24
N GLU A 217 3.00 -11.56 -20.07
CA GLU A 217 3.85 -11.47 -18.89
C GLU A 217 3.02 -11.31 -17.61
N LEU A 218 2.04 -10.39 -17.60
CA LEU A 218 1.23 -10.14 -16.41
C LEU A 218 0.32 -11.33 -16.04
N CYS A 219 -0.20 -12.08 -17.03
CA CYS A 219 -0.97 -13.30 -16.76
C CYS A 219 -0.07 -14.44 -16.23
N ALA A 220 1.14 -14.57 -16.77
CA ALA A 220 2.13 -15.54 -16.28
C ALA A 220 2.58 -15.24 -14.84
N LEU A 221 2.62 -13.96 -14.45
CA LEU A 221 2.89 -13.53 -13.08
C LEU A 221 1.65 -13.57 -12.16
N GLY A 222 0.48 -13.97 -12.68
CA GLY A 222 -0.81 -13.91 -11.97
C GLY A 222 -1.21 -12.50 -11.49
N VAL A 223 -0.64 -11.46 -12.11
CA VAL A 223 -1.03 -10.06 -11.92
C VAL A 223 -2.37 -9.78 -12.59
N LEU A 224 -2.62 -10.47 -13.71
CA LEU A 224 -3.92 -10.53 -14.37
C LEU A 224 -4.49 -11.93 -14.24
N THR A 225 -5.71 -12.03 -13.75
CA THR A 225 -6.46 -13.29 -13.64
C THR A 225 -7.66 -13.26 -14.56
N ILE A 226 -8.14 -14.44 -14.96
CA ILE A 226 -9.35 -14.55 -15.76
C ILE A 226 -10.52 -14.05 -14.91
N LYS A 227 -11.38 -13.23 -15.52
CA LYS A 227 -12.58 -12.72 -14.87
C LYS A 227 -13.67 -13.77 -14.99
N ASP A 228 -14.04 -14.39 -13.88
CA ASP A 228 -15.22 -15.24 -13.82
C ASP A 228 -16.47 -14.40 -14.12
N LYS A 229 -17.34 -14.94 -14.98
CA LYS A 229 -18.54 -14.25 -15.47
C LYS A 229 -19.59 -14.05 -14.40
#